data_AF-A0A2V9LG78-F1
#
_entry.id   AF-A0A2V9LG78-F1
#
_cell.length_a   1.000
_cell.length_b   1.000
_cell.length_c   1.000
_cell.angle_alpha   90.00
_cell.angle_beta   90.00
_cell.angle_gamma   90.00
#
_symmetry.space_group_name_H-M   'P 1'
#
loop_
_entity.id
_entity.type
_entity.pdbx_description
1 polymer ?
#
loop_
_entity_poly.entity_id
_entity_poly.type
_entity_poly.pdbx_seq_one_letter_code
_entity_poly.pdbx_strand_id
1 'polypeptide(L)'
;MAMRDITELMNAYRECSRNLWNVYFSGRANIGGSLDAFEQIRDLLFDSLVVSELFYHGDGEDGNFPPPVLKVIPRERAKILIERLSGRGEAGYWDQEKDMVVGPNDITLAFIDYFDFSQIPVMDFHFYRCKILSFPSRAEYEGREALIHAVDGRVFHDEEPDDRPRER
;
A
#
# COMPACT_ATOMS: atom_id res chain seq x y z
N MET A 1 9.84 18.91 -3.72
CA MET A 1 8.72 18.29 -2.99
C MET A 1 9.32 17.63 -1.78
N ALA A 2 8.87 17.98 -0.58
CA ALA A 2 9.28 17.27 0.62
C ALA A 2 8.49 15.96 0.67
N MET A 3 9.11 14.88 1.16
CA MET A 3 8.44 13.61 1.33
C MET A 3 8.36 13.31 2.82
N ARG A 4 7.15 13.13 3.34
CA ARG A 4 6.91 12.72 4.72
C ARG A 4 6.97 11.20 4.79
N ASP A 5 7.81 10.67 5.66
CA ASP A 5 7.79 9.24 5.99
C ASP A 5 6.57 8.97 6.87
N ILE A 6 5.64 8.16 6.36
CA ILE A 6 4.37 7.81 7.01
C ILE A 6 4.33 6.32 7.37
N THR A 7 5.49 5.65 7.37
CA THR A 7 5.58 4.20 7.59
C THR A 7 4.94 3.78 8.91
N GLU A 8 5.07 4.60 9.97
CA GLU A 8 4.45 4.30 11.27
C GLU A 8 2.92 4.41 11.27
N LEU A 9 2.35 5.35 10.51
CA LEU A 9 0.89 5.44 10.33
C LEU A 9 0.37 4.20 9.59
N MET A 10 1.08 3.80 8.52
CA MET A 10 0.77 2.59 7.77
C MET A 10 0.90 1.33 8.65
N ASN A 11 1.92 1.24 9.50
CA ASN A 11 2.08 0.13 10.44
C ASN A 11 0.95 0.07 11.47
N ALA A 12 0.52 1.22 12.00
CA ALA A 12 -0.61 1.29 12.93
C ALA A 12 -1.92 0.84 12.28
N TYR A 13 -2.20 1.32 11.06
CA TYR A 13 -3.34 0.87 10.26
C TYR A 13 -3.27 -0.64 10.00
N ARG A 14 -2.12 -1.15 9.53
CA ARG A 14 -1.89 -2.59 9.29
C ARG A 14 -2.20 -3.43 10.52
N GLU A 15 -1.66 -3.05 11.67
CA GLU A 15 -1.84 -3.81 12.91
C GLU A 15 -3.29 -3.78 13.39
N CYS A 16 -3.94 -2.62 13.31
CA CYS A 16 -5.35 -2.47 13.67
C CYS A 16 -6.25 -3.36 12.79
N SER A 17 -6.10 -3.28 11.46
CA SER A 17 -6.86 -4.09 10.52
C SER A 17 -6.60 -5.58 10.71
N ARG A 18 -5.33 -5.96 10.91
CA ARG A 18 -4.93 -7.36 11.15
C ARG A 18 -5.58 -7.91 12.42
N ASN A 19 -5.51 -7.16 13.51
CA ASN A 19 -6.11 -7.55 14.78
C ASN A 19 -7.63 -7.68 14.66
N LEU A 20 -8.28 -6.69 14.03
CA LEU A 20 -9.72 -6.69 13.82
C LEU A 20 -10.17 -7.96 13.09
N TRP A 21 -9.53 -8.29 11.97
CA TRP A 21 -9.84 -9.51 11.22
C TRP A 21 -9.63 -10.76 12.06
N ASN A 22 -8.41 -10.92 12.59
CA ASN A 22 -7.99 -12.15 13.26
C ASN A 22 -8.78 -12.44 14.53
N VAL A 23 -9.25 -11.41 15.25
CA VAL A 23 -10.00 -11.58 16.50
C VAL A 23 -11.50 -11.68 16.26
N TYR A 24 -12.07 -10.88 15.36
CA TYR A 24 -13.53 -10.70 15.29
C TYR A 24 -14.20 -11.27 14.04
N PHE A 25 -13.45 -11.55 12.98
CA PHE A 25 -14.00 -12.01 11.68
C PHE A 25 -13.53 -13.41 11.29
N SER A 26 -12.28 -13.78 11.60
CA SER A 26 -11.64 -15.04 11.21
C SER A 26 -12.43 -16.31 11.59
N GLY A 27 -13.12 -16.29 12.74
CA GLY A 27 -13.88 -17.43 13.28
C GLY A 27 -15.35 -17.48 12.87
N ARG A 28 -15.83 -16.57 12.01
CA ARG A 28 -17.24 -16.52 11.62
C ARG A 28 -17.58 -17.60 10.59
N ALA A 29 -18.77 -18.18 10.70
CA ALA A 29 -19.23 -19.25 9.80
C ALA A 29 -19.45 -18.77 8.35
N ASN A 30 -19.93 -17.53 8.16
CA ASN A 30 -20.05 -16.91 6.85
C ASN A 30 -18.83 -16.04 6.56
N ILE A 31 -17.75 -16.67 6.09
CA ILE A 31 -16.49 -16.01 5.78
C ILE A 31 -16.67 -14.96 4.67
N GLY A 32 -17.41 -15.29 3.60
CA GLY A 32 -17.62 -14.38 2.46
C GLY A 32 -18.26 -13.06 2.88
N GLY A 33 -19.41 -13.11 3.56
CA GLY A 33 -20.03 -11.89 4.08
C GLY A 33 -19.22 -11.19 5.18
N SER A 34 -18.32 -11.91 5.85
CA SER A 34 -17.38 -11.33 6.81
C SER A 34 -16.27 -10.56 6.13
N LEU A 35 -15.80 -10.98 4.94
CA LEU A 35 -14.86 -10.24 4.11
C LEU A 35 -15.47 -8.92 3.65
N ASP A 36 -16.66 -8.95 3.04
CA ASP A 36 -17.31 -7.74 2.52
C ASP A 36 -17.52 -6.67 3.61
N ALA A 37 -17.90 -7.10 4.82
CA ALA A 37 -18.07 -6.22 5.96
C ALA A 37 -16.72 -5.71 6.49
N PHE A 38 -15.69 -6.56 6.49
CA PHE A 38 -14.35 -6.19 6.92
C PHE A 38 -13.70 -5.20 5.96
N GLU A 39 -13.85 -5.37 4.64
CA GLU A 39 -13.34 -4.44 3.62
C GLU A 39 -13.89 -3.03 3.83
N GLN A 40 -15.20 -2.89 4.07
CA GLN A 40 -15.82 -1.60 4.38
C GLN A 40 -15.26 -0.95 5.65
N ILE A 41 -15.02 -1.74 6.71
CA ILE A 41 -14.42 -1.21 7.93
C ILE A 41 -12.96 -0.82 7.69
N ARG A 42 -12.24 -1.57 6.86
CA ARG A 42 -10.85 -1.32 6.53
C ARG A 42 -10.69 0.00 5.76
N ASP A 43 -11.60 0.33 4.85
CA ASP A 43 -11.62 1.62 4.15
C ASP A 43 -11.79 2.77 5.15
N LEU A 44 -12.74 2.65 6.08
CA LEU A 44 -12.94 3.66 7.15
C LEU A 44 -11.72 3.78 8.08
N LEU A 45 -11.06 2.67 8.40
CA LEU A 45 -9.84 2.67 9.20
C LEU A 45 -8.69 3.36 8.46
N PHE A 46 -8.53 3.11 7.17
CA PHE A 46 -7.51 3.77 6.36
C PHE A 46 -7.75 5.29 6.31
N ASP A 47 -8.99 5.70 6.08
CA ASP A 47 -9.36 7.12 6.07
C ASP A 47 -9.09 7.77 7.43
N SER A 48 -9.47 7.10 8.52
CA SER A 48 -9.35 7.65 9.87
C SER A 48 -7.93 7.65 10.44
N LEU A 49 -7.07 6.69 10.06
CA LEU A 49 -5.73 6.52 10.64
C LEU A 49 -4.62 7.03 9.73
N VAL A 50 -4.86 7.07 8.42
CA VAL A 50 -3.86 7.49 7.44
C VAL A 50 -4.29 8.80 6.81
N VAL A 51 -5.40 8.84 6.09
CA VAL A 51 -5.80 10.01 5.28
C VAL A 51 -5.98 11.25 6.16
N SER A 52 -6.75 11.14 7.24
CA SER A 52 -6.99 12.24 8.18
C SER A 52 -5.68 12.90 8.66
N GLU A 53 -4.68 12.11 9.03
CA GLU A 53 -3.36 12.54 9.55
C GLU A 53 -2.46 13.20 8.49
N LEU A 54 -2.72 12.94 7.21
CA LEU A 54 -2.02 13.59 6.09
C LEU A 54 -2.64 14.95 5.77
N PHE A 55 -3.95 15.10 5.90
CA PHE A 55 -4.68 16.31 5.52
C PHE A 55 -5.02 17.24 6.70
N TYR A 56 -4.70 16.89 7.94
CA TYR A 56 -5.09 17.64 9.15
C TYR A 56 -4.39 19.01 9.37
N HIS A 57 -3.80 19.66 8.35
CA HIS A 57 -3.11 20.95 8.49
C HIS A 57 -3.78 22.14 7.77
N GLY A 58 -5.07 22.03 7.42
CA GLY A 58 -5.84 23.18 6.96
C GLY A 58 -7.35 22.94 7.04
N ASP A 59 -8.04 23.83 7.75
CA ASP A 59 -9.48 24.04 7.56
C ASP A 59 -9.73 24.26 6.07
N GLY A 60 -10.28 23.26 5.42
CA GLY A 60 -10.66 23.26 4.03
C GLY A 60 -11.85 22.34 3.89
N GLU A 61 -13.03 22.91 4.11
CA GLU A 61 -14.27 22.40 3.51
C GLU A 61 -14.01 22.22 2.02
N ASP A 62 -13.93 20.98 1.56
CA ASP A 62 -14.58 20.46 0.36
C ASP A 62 -13.90 19.18 -0.11
N GLY A 63 -14.70 18.12 -0.18
CA GLY A 63 -14.28 16.81 -0.65
C GLY A 63 -13.85 16.81 -2.12
N ASN A 64 -13.18 15.70 -2.48
CA ASN A 64 -12.69 15.36 -3.81
C ASN A 64 -11.25 15.78 -4.14
N PHE A 65 -10.33 15.66 -3.18
CA PHE A 65 -8.92 15.48 -3.52
C PHE A 65 -8.70 14.04 -3.99
N PRO A 66 -7.99 13.82 -5.12
CA PRO A 66 -7.57 12.47 -5.48
C PRO A 66 -6.75 11.89 -4.31
N PRO A 67 -6.93 10.61 -3.96
CA PRO A 67 -6.18 10.00 -2.87
C PRO A 67 -4.68 10.26 -3.07
N PRO A 68 -3.95 10.64 -2.01
CA PRO A 68 -2.54 10.92 -2.14
C PRO A 68 -1.84 9.66 -2.64
N VAL A 69 -1.00 9.80 -3.66
CA VAL A 69 -0.19 8.68 -4.15
C VAL A 69 0.85 8.37 -3.07
N LEU A 70 0.59 7.35 -2.27
CA LEU A 70 1.51 6.86 -1.26
C LEU A 70 2.62 6.06 -1.94
N LYS A 71 3.86 6.55 -1.86
CA LYS A 71 5.02 5.92 -2.49
C LYS A 71 5.62 4.88 -1.57
N VAL A 72 5.78 3.65 -2.06
CA VAL A 72 6.56 2.62 -1.38
C VAL A 72 7.98 2.62 -1.92
N ILE A 73 8.94 2.79 -1.02
CA ILE A 73 10.37 2.79 -1.35
C ILE A 73 11.05 1.67 -0.54
N PRO A 74 11.80 0.76 -1.18
CA PRO A 74 12.61 -0.22 -0.48
C PRO A 74 13.53 0.44 0.56
N ARG A 75 13.67 -0.15 1.75
CA ARG A 75 14.63 0.29 2.78
C ARG A 75 16.06 0.10 2.30
N GLU A 76 16.31 -1.09 1.76
CA GLU A 76 17.57 -1.53 1.20
C GLU A 76 17.29 -2.35 -0.07
N ARG A 77 18.26 -3.16 -0.50
CA ARG A 77 18.05 -4.12 -1.58
C ARG A 77 17.05 -5.20 -1.14
N ALA A 78 15.84 -5.13 -1.68
CA ALA A 78 14.74 -6.02 -1.34
C ALA A 78 14.32 -6.85 -2.55
N LYS A 79 13.83 -8.06 -2.27
CA LYS A 79 13.20 -8.89 -3.30
C LYS A 79 11.79 -8.38 -3.56
N ILE A 80 11.42 -8.30 -4.82
CA ILE A 80 10.05 -7.99 -5.24
C ILE A 80 9.48 -9.13 -6.08
N LEU A 81 8.17 -9.31 -6.01
CA LEU A 81 7.39 -10.16 -6.90
C LEU A 81 6.66 -9.24 -7.86
N ILE A 82 6.61 -9.56 -9.15
CA ILE A 82 5.87 -8.77 -10.14
C ILE A 82 4.82 -9.67 -10.76
N GLU A 83 3.60 -9.15 -10.93
CA GLU A 83 2.53 -9.88 -11.57
C GLU A 83 2.90 -10.18 -13.03
N ARG A 84 2.88 -11.46 -13.40
CA ARG A 84 2.98 -11.88 -14.79
C ARG A 84 1.60 -12.20 -15.32
N LEU A 85 1.24 -11.54 -16.42
CA LEU A 85 0.04 -11.87 -17.16
C LEU A 85 0.28 -13.17 -17.93
N SER A 86 -0.51 -14.20 -17.64
CA SER A 86 -0.51 -15.46 -18.39
C SER A 86 -1.29 -15.27 -19.71
N GLY A 87 -0.85 -14.37 -20.58
CA GLY A 87 -1.57 -14.09 -21.84
C GLY A 87 -2.95 -13.44 -21.67
N ARG A 88 -3.72 -13.39 -22.76
CA ARG A 88 -4.99 -12.66 -22.83
C ARG A 88 -6.12 -13.48 -22.20
N GLY A 89 -6.61 -13.04 -21.04
CA GLY A 89 -7.81 -13.59 -20.39
C GLY A 89 -7.56 -14.68 -19.35
N GLU A 90 -6.31 -14.98 -19.01
CA GLU A 90 -5.98 -15.87 -17.90
C GLU A 90 -5.67 -15.07 -16.63
N ALA A 91 -5.87 -15.70 -15.48
CA ALA A 91 -5.47 -15.13 -14.20
C ALA A 91 -3.93 -14.94 -14.17
N GLY A 92 -3.49 -13.75 -13.77
CA GLY A 92 -2.08 -13.50 -13.51
C GLY A 92 -1.57 -14.40 -12.39
N TYR A 93 -0.30 -14.76 -12.43
CA TYR A 93 0.38 -15.36 -11.28
C TYR A 93 1.52 -14.46 -10.82
N TRP A 94 1.71 -14.44 -9.50
CA TRP A 94 2.86 -13.80 -8.89
C TRP A 94 4.06 -14.69 -9.10
N ASP A 95 5.00 -14.24 -9.93
CA ASP A 95 6.25 -14.94 -10.17
C ASP A 95 7.40 -14.14 -9.56
N GLN A 96 8.34 -14.88 -8.99
CA GLN A 96 9.64 -14.33 -8.67
C GLN A 96 10.54 -14.61 -9.87
N GLU A 97 10.84 -13.58 -10.66
CA GLU A 97 12.12 -13.66 -11.37
C GLU A 97 13.20 -13.84 -10.31
N LYS A 98 13.90 -14.98 -10.36
CA LYS A 98 14.76 -15.49 -9.27
C LYS A 98 15.74 -14.48 -8.70
N ASP A 99 16.08 -13.46 -9.48
CA ASP A 99 17.08 -12.44 -9.17
C ASP A 99 16.52 -11.00 -9.17
N MET A 100 15.20 -10.81 -9.04
CA MET A 100 14.60 -9.47 -9.01
C MET A 100 14.78 -8.81 -7.63
N VAL A 101 15.92 -8.14 -7.46
CA VAL A 101 16.27 -7.35 -6.29
C VAL A 101 16.37 -5.89 -6.69
N VAL A 102 15.67 -5.02 -5.95
CA VAL A 102 15.61 -3.58 -6.20
C VAL A 102 16.02 -2.81 -4.95
N GLY A 103 16.79 -1.74 -5.14
CA GLY A 103 17.13 -0.77 -4.11
C GLY A 103 16.21 0.45 -4.11
N PRO A 104 16.42 1.39 -3.16
CA PRO A 104 15.55 2.56 -2.97
C PRO A 104 15.41 3.47 -4.19
N ASN A 105 16.42 3.52 -5.06
CA ASN A 105 16.46 4.41 -6.24
C ASN A 105 16.22 3.67 -7.55
N ASP A 106 16.04 2.35 -7.51
CA ASP A 106 15.92 1.53 -8.72
C ASP A 106 14.47 1.49 -9.25
N ILE A 107 13.50 1.72 -8.36
CA ILE A 107 12.07 1.56 -8.65
C ILE A 107 11.23 2.56 -7.84
N THR A 108 10.14 3.05 -8.45
CA THR A 108 9.10 3.81 -7.76
C THR A 108 7.82 3.00 -7.73
N LEU A 109 7.32 2.71 -6.53
CA LEU A 109 6.09 1.95 -6.31
C LEU A 109 5.02 2.85 -5.70
N ALA A 110 3.77 2.70 -6.12
CA ALA A 110 2.61 3.30 -5.46
C ALA A 110 1.86 2.22 -4.67
N PHE A 111 1.63 2.44 -3.38
CA PHE A 111 0.83 1.55 -2.55
C PHE A 111 -0.61 1.46 -3.10
N ILE A 112 -1.13 0.23 -3.16
CA ILE A 112 -2.52 -0.08 -3.50
C ILE A 112 -3.24 -0.57 -2.24
N ASP A 113 -2.74 -1.66 -1.65
CA ASP A 113 -3.32 -2.30 -0.47
C ASP A 113 -2.28 -3.25 0.16
N TYR A 114 -2.63 -3.90 1.27
CA TYR A 114 -1.93 -5.06 1.78
C TYR A 114 -2.34 -6.35 1.07
N PHE A 115 -1.41 -7.31 1.01
CA PHE A 115 -1.63 -8.60 0.38
C PHE A 115 -1.02 -9.74 1.21
N ASP A 116 -1.69 -10.90 1.16
CA ASP A 116 -1.19 -12.18 1.63
C ASP A 116 -1.47 -13.28 0.62
N PHE A 117 -0.53 -14.22 0.50
CA PHE A 117 -0.74 -15.45 -0.27
C PHE A 117 -1.60 -16.47 0.49
N SER A 118 -1.57 -16.44 1.81
CA SER A 118 -2.42 -17.29 2.63
C SER A 118 -3.86 -16.79 2.52
N GLN A 119 -4.73 -17.64 1.98
CA GLN A 119 -6.15 -17.44 2.17
C GLN A 119 -6.51 -17.78 3.62
N ILE A 120 -7.39 -16.96 4.20
CA ILE A 120 -8.30 -17.17 5.33
C ILE A 120 -8.17 -18.54 6.04
N PRO A 121 -8.09 -18.57 7.38
CA PRO A 121 -8.77 -17.63 8.29
C PRO A 121 -7.91 -16.52 8.86
N VAL A 122 -6.59 -16.55 8.71
CA VAL A 122 -5.70 -15.55 9.29
C VAL A 122 -5.18 -14.62 8.20
N MET A 123 -5.15 -13.33 8.50
CA MET A 123 -4.48 -12.30 7.69
C MET A 123 -3.27 -11.79 8.47
N ASP A 124 -2.17 -11.58 7.77
CA ASP A 124 -0.89 -11.10 8.32
C ASP A 124 -0.37 -9.85 7.62
N PHE A 125 -0.92 -9.53 6.45
CA PHE A 125 -0.58 -8.41 5.59
C PHE A 125 0.93 -8.35 5.34
N HIS A 126 1.52 -9.47 4.92
CA HIS A 126 2.97 -9.62 4.75
C HIS A 126 3.55 -8.72 3.67
N PHE A 127 2.74 -8.33 2.68
CA PHE A 127 3.20 -7.57 1.51
C PHE A 127 2.44 -6.27 1.36
N TYR A 128 3.16 -5.24 0.91
CA TYR A 128 2.56 -4.12 0.20
C TYR A 128 2.29 -4.56 -1.23
N ARG A 129 1.02 -4.54 -1.65
CA ARG A 129 0.64 -4.59 -3.05
C ARG A 129 0.77 -3.20 -3.62
N CYS A 130 1.55 -3.08 -4.68
CA CYS A 130 1.91 -1.80 -5.25
C CYS A 130 1.71 -1.80 -6.77
N LYS A 131 1.52 -0.62 -7.35
CA LYS A 131 1.68 -0.38 -8.79
C LYS A 131 3.09 0.12 -9.06
N ILE A 132 3.75 -0.42 -10.08
CA ILE A 132 5.04 0.08 -10.54
C ILE A 132 4.80 1.37 -11.34
N LEU A 133 5.25 2.50 -10.81
CA LEU A 133 5.15 3.80 -11.49
C LEU A 133 6.32 4.06 -12.42
N SER A 134 7.53 3.71 -11.98
CA SER A 134 8.73 3.83 -12.80
C SER A 134 9.73 2.73 -12.43
N PHE A 135 10.34 2.12 -13.44
CA PHE A 135 11.39 1.12 -13.28
C PHE A 135 12.40 1.25 -14.43
N PRO A 136 13.33 2.21 -14.36
CA PRO A 136 14.16 2.60 -15.52
C PRO A 136 15.01 1.47 -16.11
N SER A 137 15.45 0.52 -15.30
CA SER A 137 16.23 -0.63 -15.77
C SER A 137 15.38 -1.72 -16.44
N ARG A 138 14.06 -1.68 -16.27
CA ARG A 138 13.10 -2.68 -16.76
C ARG A 138 11.71 -2.05 -17.03
N ALA A 139 11.67 -1.13 -17.98
CA ALA A 139 10.47 -0.34 -18.30
C ALA A 139 9.25 -1.20 -18.71
N GLU A 140 9.45 -2.44 -19.15
CA GLU A 140 8.39 -3.38 -19.52
C GLU A 140 7.47 -3.82 -18.36
N TYR A 141 7.87 -3.55 -17.10
CA TYR A 141 7.05 -3.79 -15.91
C TYR A 141 6.33 -2.53 -15.42
N GLU A 142 6.58 -1.35 -16.00
CA GLU A 142 5.85 -0.14 -15.61
C GLU A 142 4.34 -0.32 -15.86
N GLY A 143 3.54 0.15 -14.89
CA GLY A 143 2.10 -0.02 -14.87
C GLY A 143 1.61 -1.36 -14.33
N ARG A 144 2.48 -2.36 -14.13
CA ARG A 144 2.12 -3.65 -13.52
C ARG A 144 2.07 -3.56 -12.00
N GLU A 145 1.52 -4.59 -11.37
CA GLU A 145 1.55 -4.71 -9.93
C GLU A 145 2.78 -5.47 -9.44
N ALA A 146 3.23 -5.10 -8.25
CA ALA A 146 4.33 -5.73 -7.55
C ALA A 146 4.00 -5.94 -6.07
N LEU A 147 4.60 -6.96 -5.48
CA LEU A 147 4.59 -7.21 -4.04
C LEU A 147 5.99 -6.99 -3.50
N ILE A 148 6.09 -6.25 -2.41
CA ILE A 148 7.28 -6.11 -1.58
C ILE A 148 6.90 -6.42 -0.15
N HIS A 149 7.76 -7.11 0.60
CA HIS A 149 7.49 -7.36 2.01
C HIS A 149 7.30 -6.04 2.77
N ALA A 150 6.29 -5.97 3.63
CA ALA A 150 5.95 -4.75 4.35
C ALA A 150 7.11 -4.25 5.24
N VAL A 151 7.92 -5.18 5.76
CA VAL A 151 9.11 -4.88 6.57
C VAL A 151 10.28 -4.33 5.75
N ASP A 152 10.32 -4.64 4.45
CA ASP A 152 11.38 -4.22 3.54
C ASP A 152 11.06 -2.87 2.88
N GLY A 153 9.81 -2.39 2.98
CA GLY A 153 9.36 -1.11 2.45
C GLY A 153 9.29 0.00 3.50
N ARG A 154 9.34 1.24 3.01
CA ARG A 154 8.89 2.45 3.70
C ARG A 154 7.85 3.15 2.85
N VAL A 155 6.88 3.79 3.48
CA VAL A 155 5.80 4.48 2.79
C VAL A 155 5.97 5.98 2.98
N PHE A 156 5.91 6.72 1.89
CA PHE A 156 6.07 8.15 1.85
C PHE A 156 4.87 8.83 1.21
N HIS A 157 4.54 10.00 1.74
CA HIS A 157 3.56 10.91 1.16
C HIS A 157 4.30 12.14 0.60
N ASP A 158 3.98 12.54 -0.63
CA ASP A 158 4.46 13.81 -1.19
C ASP A 158 3.75 14.97 -0.49
N GLU A 159 4.51 15.80 0.21
CA GLU A 159 4.00 17.07 0.71
C GLU A 159 4.11 18.11 -0.42
N GLU A 160 2.97 18.67 -0.83
CA GLU A 160 2.99 19.90 -1.61
C GLU A 160 3.64 21.02 -0.78
N PRO A 161 4.48 21.88 -1.38
CA PRO A 161 5.03 23.02 -0.67
C PRO A 161 3.88 23.89 -0.15
N ASP A 162 3.86 24.14 1.15
CA ASP A 162 2.97 25.12 1.77
C ASP A 162 3.32 26.51 1.21
N ASP A 163 2.64 26.93 0.14
CA ASP A 163 2.86 28.20 -0.54
C ASP A 163 2.23 29.39 0.23
N ARG A 164 1.99 29.22 1.53
CA ARG A 164 1.47 30.29 2.38
C ARG A 164 2.60 31.21 2.83
N PRO A 165 2.51 32.53 2.55
CA PRO A 165 3.41 33.48 3.17
C PRO A 165 3.19 33.43 4.68
N ARG A 166 4.27 33.22 5.44
CA ARG A 166 4.25 33.39 6.90
C ARG A 166 3.94 34.86 7.19
N GLU A 167 2.68 35.18 7.45
CA GLU A 167 2.30 36.51 7.93
C GLU A 167 3.03 36.77 9.26
N ARG A 168 3.74 37.90 9.30
CA ARG A 168 4.52 38.40 10.44
C ARG A 168 3.67 39.26 11.34
#